data_AF-A0A4Y3G052-F1
#
_entry.id   AF-A0A4Y3G052-F1
#
_cell.length_a   1.000
_cell.length_b   1.000
_cell.length_c   1.000
_cell.angle_alpha   90.00
_cell.angle_beta   90.00
_cell.angle_gamma   90.00
#
_symmetry.space_group_name_H-M   'P 1'
#
loop_
_entity.id
_entity.type
_entity.pdbx_description
1 polymer ?
#
loop_
_entity_poly.entity_id
_entity_poly.type
_entity_poly.pdbx_seq_one_letter_code
_entity_poly.pdbx_strand_id
1 'polypeptide(L)'
;MDITTLEMHTRLLSCQKNCLLWQWKYVDKNVECCGKSLCSRGLKLLYLHVLPPKMTLINVRTNISYIQDSHTLREKISEAFASATKEPKWNVLCDVTPLDKDSDESSVYVEIRSIAVSTPPEISDQLRELIRADLDISKNRIHIDFIFPQEVHKLWLHLDNTTAWVHGYWNMYRELYSSSQEAFDLHKSAGSFFGIVQHSLLDSIQLSLCKLNDPAGSGNKENMTLCALRQRLNLDKTDISRKIEAAHKRFSAKCEQMKERRNKQIAHSDKKTILDGNLMGPTPEEIDSVLTRLSDFMNYISKYYNNSGTSYRSFSIGGGASALHANLRRSLRYNELVNEKVIPEYDYYQRFPNPCGSEKLSEESSEIYAVSPYEDEDLCCRIHGWCVPLAYVKELARLNILAFFLSDTPVDEITRPAWQGPVSVNVIRAILETNCRKSLKEVVNTQSNEEIDTQSNIALLIDLYGEAEALIQLLRELADDETVPRNTRELANTALKEIPRAAEDTR
;
A
#
# COMPACT_ATOMS: atom_id res chain seq x y z
N MET A 1 6.34 33.95 -21.63
CA MET A 1 6.78 33.72 -20.24
C MET A 1 8.26 34.01 -20.22
N ASP A 2 8.65 35.06 -19.50
CA ASP A 2 10.04 35.53 -19.45
C ASP A 2 10.90 34.59 -18.57
N ILE A 3 12.18 34.46 -18.88
CA ILE A 3 13.16 33.56 -18.25
C ILE A 3 13.24 33.83 -16.73
N THR A 4 13.05 35.08 -16.32
CA THR A 4 12.93 35.52 -14.92
C THR A 4 11.75 34.89 -14.16
N THR A 5 10.65 34.56 -14.85
CA THR A 5 9.46 33.93 -14.23
C THR A 5 9.70 32.43 -14.00
N LEU A 6 10.47 31.78 -14.87
CA LEU A 6 10.84 30.37 -14.75
C LEU A 6 11.91 30.15 -13.67
N GLU A 7 12.86 31.08 -13.54
CA GLU A 7 13.86 31.08 -12.47
C GLU A 7 13.23 31.31 -11.08
N MET A 8 12.22 32.19 -10.98
CA MET A 8 11.46 32.36 -9.73
C MET A 8 10.70 31.10 -9.33
N HIS A 9 10.04 30.42 -10.28
CA HIS A 9 9.34 29.15 -10.01
C HIS A 9 10.30 28.03 -9.58
N THR A 10 11.47 27.95 -10.21
CA THR A 10 12.48 26.94 -9.88
C THR A 10 13.10 27.20 -8.50
N ARG A 11 13.32 28.47 -8.12
CA ARG A 11 13.75 28.85 -6.77
C ARG A 11 12.70 28.57 -5.69
N LEU A 12 11.41 28.78 -6.01
CA LEU A 12 10.29 28.44 -5.11
C LEU A 12 10.17 26.93 -4.86
N LEU A 13 10.29 26.11 -5.90
CA LEU A 13 10.25 24.64 -5.78
C LEU A 13 11.49 24.07 -5.07
N SER A 14 12.67 24.65 -5.29
CA SER A 14 13.91 24.29 -4.56
C SER A 14 13.79 24.63 -3.07
N CYS A 15 13.21 25.78 -2.73
CA CYS A 15 12.97 26.19 -1.34
C CYS A 15 11.95 25.26 -0.65
N GLN A 16 10.88 24.85 -1.35
CA GLN A 16 9.89 23.89 -0.83
C GLN A 16 10.49 22.50 -0.57
N LYS A 17 11.33 22.00 -1.48
CA LYS A 17 11.98 20.69 -1.32
C LYS A 17 12.99 20.68 -0.17
N ASN A 18 13.73 21.77 0.01
CA ASN A 18 14.71 21.90 1.09
C ASN A 18 14.07 22.13 2.47
N CYS A 19 12.96 22.87 2.57
CA CYS A 19 12.24 23.04 3.84
C CYS A 19 11.63 21.71 4.35
N LEU A 20 11.10 20.87 3.46
CA LEU A 20 10.56 19.55 3.83
C LEU A 20 11.65 18.55 4.26
N LEU A 21 12.84 18.62 3.65
CA LEU A 21 13.99 17.80 4.03
C LEU A 21 14.68 18.29 5.31
N TRP A 22 14.69 19.61 5.58
CA TRP A 22 15.32 20.18 6.78
C TRP A 22 14.51 19.96 8.05
N GLN A 23 13.18 20.01 8.00
CA GLN A 23 12.34 19.78 9.19
C GLN A 23 12.34 18.32 9.66
N TRP A 24 12.84 17.37 8.85
CA TRP A 24 12.93 15.96 9.23
C TRP A 24 14.24 15.58 9.94
N LYS A 25 15.28 16.43 9.93
CA LYS A 25 16.62 16.04 10.43
C LYS A 25 17.13 16.77 11.66
N TYR A 26 16.50 17.86 12.11
CA TYR A 26 16.94 18.56 13.33
C TYR A 26 15.74 19.22 14.03
N VAL A 27 15.24 18.55 15.08
CA VAL A 27 14.44 19.19 16.12
C VAL A 27 15.33 19.31 17.35
N ASP A 28 16.31 20.20 17.29
CA ASP A 28 16.74 20.95 18.47
C ASP A 28 17.47 22.24 18.08
N LYS A 29 17.01 23.34 18.70
CA LYS A 29 17.54 24.72 18.79
C LYS A 29 17.54 25.66 17.57
N ASN A 30 16.71 26.70 17.73
CA ASN A 30 16.85 28.11 17.31
C ASN A 30 17.45 28.42 15.93
N VAL A 31 16.58 28.75 14.97
CA VAL A 31 16.91 29.66 13.85
C VAL A 31 15.72 30.59 13.57
N GLU A 32 15.96 31.90 13.64
CA GLU A 32 15.04 32.93 13.18
C GLU A 32 14.99 32.92 11.64
N CYS A 33 13.81 32.68 11.05
CA CYS A 33 13.59 32.93 9.63
C CYS A 33 12.87 34.26 9.38
N CYS A 34 13.48 35.03 8.48
CA CYS A 34 13.08 36.33 7.98
C CYS A 34 11.74 36.28 7.22
N GLY A 35 10.89 37.31 7.39
CA GLY A 35 9.79 37.63 6.46
C GLY A 35 8.37 37.23 6.88
N LYS A 36 7.78 37.96 7.84
CA LYS A 36 6.35 37.87 8.22
C LYS A 36 5.48 38.64 7.23
N SER A 37 4.61 37.96 6.45
CA SER A 37 3.21 38.39 6.22
C SER A 37 2.45 37.65 5.10
N LEU A 38 3.11 36.97 4.14
CA LEU A 38 2.40 36.41 2.96
C LEU A 38 2.20 34.88 2.97
N CYS A 39 2.83 34.15 3.89
CA CYS A 39 2.84 32.67 3.87
C CYS A 39 1.67 32.01 4.64
N SER A 40 1.01 32.72 5.57
CA SER A 40 0.11 32.09 6.55
C SER A 40 -1.28 31.71 6.03
N ARG A 41 -1.81 32.40 5.01
CA ARG A 41 -3.16 32.10 4.48
C ARG A 41 -3.18 30.99 3.43
N GLY A 42 -2.13 30.86 2.61
CA GLY A 42 -2.03 29.82 1.59
C GLY A 42 -1.72 28.42 2.14
N LEU A 43 -0.86 28.33 3.18
CA LEU A 43 -0.51 27.04 3.80
C LEU A 43 -1.66 26.42 4.61
N LYS A 44 -2.56 27.23 5.19
CA LYS A 44 -3.63 26.74 6.08
C LYS A 44 -4.67 25.87 5.33
N LEU A 45 -4.92 26.16 4.05
CA LEU A 45 -5.82 25.37 3.20
C LEU A 45 -5.16 24.10 2.64
N LEU A 46 -3.86 24.11 2.37
CA LEU A 46 -3.14 22.91 1.90
C LEU A 46 -2.93 21.87 3.01
N TYR A 47 -2.72 22.31 4.26
CA TYR A 47 -2.49 21.41 5.40
C TYR A 47 -3.70 20.52 5.73
N LEU A 48 -4.93 21.03 5.53
CA LEU A 48 -6.16 20.28 5.77
C LEU A 48 -6.39 19.14 4.76
N HIS A 49 -5.73 19.17 3.60
CA HIS A 49 -5.89 18.16 2.55
C HIS A 49 -4.82 17.05 2.57
N VAL A 50 -3.78 17.17 3.39
CA VAL A 50 -2.65 16.20 3.45
C VAL A 50 -2.29 15.90 4.91
N LEU A 51 -3.27 15.61 5.76
CA LEU A 51 -3.00 15.13 7.11
C LEU A 51 -2.45 13.70 7.04
N PRO A 52 -1.45 13.33 7.87
CA PRO A 52 -1.06 11.94 8.00
C PRO A 52 -2.27 11.08 8.41
N PRO A 53 -2.35 9.80 8.01
CA PRO A 53 -3.56 8.97 8.07
C PRO A 53 -4.11 8.70 9.50
N LYS A 54 -3.52 9.28 10.55
CA LYS A 54 -3.89 9.12 11.96
C LYS A 54 -3.94 10.44 12.74
N MET A 55 -4.15 11.57 12.08
CA MET A 55 -4.30 12.84 12.80
C MET A 55 -5.76 13.07 13.20
N THR A 56 -5.98 13.40 14.47
CA THR A 56 -7.25 13.91 15.00
C THR A 56 -7.25 15.43 14.93
N LEU A 57 -8.28 16.02 14.32
CA LEU A 57 -8.51 17.46 14.29
C LEU A 57 -9.67 17.81 15.23
N ILE A 58 -9.40 18.67 16.21
CA ILE A 58 -10.40 19.25 17.11
C ILE A 58 -10.57 20.71 16.73
N ASN A 59 -11.77 21.10 16.29
CA ASN A 59 -12.09 22.48 15.98
C ASN A 59 -13.06 23.03 17.03
N VAL A 60 -12.57 23.93 17.87
CA VAL A 60 -13.34 24.60 18.90
C VAL A 60 -13.83 25.93 18.35
N ARG A 61 -15.13 26.08 18.14
CA ARG A 61 -15.77 27.32 17.71
C ARG A 61 -16.45 28.00 18.89
N THR A 62 -16.24 29.29 19.09
CA THR A 62 -16.86 30.01 20.21
C THR A 62 -17.22 31.44 19.84
N ASN A 63 -18.35 31.94 20.34
CA ASN A 63 -18.76 33.34 20.16
C ASN A 63 -18.18 34.27 21.26
N ILE A 64 -17.32 33.74 22.15
CA ILE A 64 -16.54 34.56 23.09
C ILE A 64 -15.55 35.41 22.29
N SER A 65 -15.69 36.73 22.40
CA SER A 65 -14.88 37.68 21.63
C SER A 65 -13.39 37.71 22.00
N TYR A 66 -13.04 37.27 23.21
CA TYR A 66 -11.66 37.25 23.68
C TYR A 66 -11.40 36.03 24.56
N ILE A 67 -10.54 35.14 24.06
CA ILE A 67 -9.99 34.03 24.84
C ILE A 67 -8.61 34.47 25.28
N GLN A 68 -8.43 34.71 26.59
CA GLN A 68 -7.23 35.29 27.15
C GLN A 68 -5.97 34.50 26.80
N ASP A 69 -6.07 33.17 26.72
CA ASP A 69 -4.99 32.31 26.29
C ASP A 69 -5.49 31.13 25.43
N SER A 70 -5.75 31.40 24.15
CA SER A 70 -6.17 30.38 23.19
C SER A 70 -5.10 29.31 22.91
N HIS A 71 -3.83 29.59 23.21
CA HIS A 71 -2.76 28.60 23.08
C HIS A 71 -2.84 27.56 24.19
N THR A 72 -2.93 28.00 25.44
CA THR A 72 -3.08 27.11 26.60
C THR A 72 -4.35 26.27 26.50
N LEU A 73 -5.47 26.84 26.04
CA LEU A 73 -6.69 26.07 25.80
C LEU A 73 -6.49 24.96 24.76
N ARG A 74 -5.85 25.26 23.63
CA ARG A 74 -5.54 24.27 22.58
C ARG A 74 -4.67 23.14 23.11
N GLU A 75 -3.60 23.48 23.83
CA GLU A 75 -2.68 22.51 24.42
C GLU A 75 -3.40 21.58 25.42
N LYS A 76 -4.22 22.15 26.31
CA LYS A 76 -5.02 21.38 27.28
C LYS A 76 -6.02 20.46 26.60
N ILE A 77 -6.74 20.93 25.58
CA ILE A 77 -7.70 20.11 24.82
C ILE A 77 -6.99 18.98 24.08
N SER A 78 -5.90 19.30 23.36
CA SER A 78 -5.11 18.28 22.65
C SER A 78 -4.55 17.23 23.60
N GLU A 79 -4.05 17.63 24.77
CA GLU A 79 -3.49 16.72 25.76
C GLU A 79 -4.54 15.86 26.46
N ALA A 80 -5.68 16.44 26.85
CA ALA A 80 -6.79 15.71 27.42
C ALA A 80 -7.32 14.65 26.43
N PHE A 81 -7.49 15.04 25.17
CA PHE A 81 -7.93 14.12 24.12
C PHE A 81 -6.90 13.02 23.86
N ALA A 82 -5.63 13.37 23.68
CA ALA A 82 -4.53 12.43 23.46
C ALA A 82 -4.44 11.40 24.60
N SER A 83 -4.48 11.86 25.86
CA SER A 83 -4.45 11.01 27.05
C SER A 83 -5.62 10.03 27.07
N ALA A 84 -6.84 10.52 26.87
CA ALA A 84 -8.04 9.70 26.95
C ALA A 84 -8.17 8.69 25.80
N THR A 85 -7.64 9.03 24.64
CA THR A 85 -7.64 8.17 23.45
C THR A 85 -6.42 7.27 23.31
N LYS A 86 -5.41 7.45 24.16
CA LYS A 86 -4.07 6.84 24.03
C LYS A 86 -3.39 7.19 22.70
N GLU A 87 -3.76 8.31 22.08
CA GLU A 87 -3.04 8.85 20.93
C GLU A 87 -1.85 9.69 21.41
N PRO A 88 -0.73 9.72 20.67
CA PRO A 88 0.32 10.65 20.98
C PRO A 88 -0.16 12.09 20.72
N LYS A 89 0.21 13.05 21.60
CA LYS A 89 -0.24 14.46 21.52
C LYS A 89 0.01 15.11 20.16
N TRP A 90 1.11 14.79 19.49
CA TRP A 90 1.44 15.32 18.16
C TRP A 90 0.48 14.86 17.05
N ASN A 91 -0.36 13.85 17.29
CA ASN A 91 -1.46 13.46 16.39
C ASN A 91 -2.75 14.25 16.64
N VAL A 92 -2.83 15.09 17.67
CA VAL A 92 -4.07 15.82 18.00
C VAL A 92 -3.87 17.31 17.73
N LEU A 93 -4.41 17.77 16.61
CA LEU A 93 -4.39 19.17 16.24
C LEU A 93 -5.66 19.86 16.75
N CYS A 94 -5.52 20.84 17.64
CA CYS A 94 -6.64 21.68 18.07
C CYS A 94 -6.55 23.07 17.43
N ASP A 95 -7.62 23.52 16.77
CA ASP A 95 -7.79 24.92 16.35
C ASP A 95 -8.95 25.54 17.14
N VAL A 96 -8.85 26.84 17.41
CA VAL A 96 -9.89 27.61 18.09
C VAL A 96 -10.29 28.75 17.17
N THR A 97 -11.54 28.76 16.73
CA THR A 97 -12.06 29.73 15.77
C THR A 97 -13.27 30.49 16.33
N PRO A 98 -13.48 31.75 15.93
CA PRO A 98 -14.69 32.47 16.29
C PRO A 98 -15.93 31.80 15.66
N LEU A 99 -17.02 31.76 16.41
CA LEU A 99 -18.35 31.41 15.93
C LEU A 99 -19.12 32.70 15.62
N ASP A 100 -19.78 32.77 14.47
CA ASP A 100 -20.67 33.89 14.15
C ASP A 100 -21.80 33.96 15.19
N LYS A 101 -22.09 35.17 15.68
CA LYS A 101 -23.05 35.38 16.78
C LYS A 101 -24.48 35.18 16.29
N ASP A 102 -24.99 33.96 16.44
CA ASP A 102 -26.43 33.69 16.34
C ASP A 102 -27.18 33.94 17.67
N SER A 103 -26.44 34.08 18.78
CA SER A 103 -26.96 34.29 20.14
C SER A 103 -26.07 35.25 20.94
N ASP A 104 -26.68 36.11 21.76
CA ASP A 104 -25.98 37.02 22.68
C ASP A 104 -25.28 36.30 23.84
N GLU A 105 -25.72 35.09 24.15
CA GLU A 105 -25.14 34.32 25.22
C GLU A 105 -23.87 33.55 24.75
N SER A 106 -22.83 33.46 25.60
CA SER A 106 -21.54 32.77 25.30
C SER A 106 -21.62 31.23 25.13
N SER A 107 -21.45 30.68 23.94
CA SER A 107 -21.53 29.24 23.62
C SER A 107 -20.26 28.73 22.95
N VAL A 108 -19.98 27.44 23.11
CA VAL A 108 -18.86 26.74 22.46
C VAL A 108 -19.39 25.52 21.72
N TYR A 109 -18.90 25.36 20.49
CA TYR A 109 -19.15 24.21 19.64
C TYR A 109 -17.82 23.54 19.33
N VAL A 110 -17.62 22.31 19.81
CA VAL A 110 -16.43 21.51 19.57
C VAL A 110 -16.74 20.45 18.52
N GLU A 111 -16.07 20.55 17.40
CA GLU A 111 -16.15 19.58 16.31
C GLU A 111 -14.91 18.68 16.38
N ILE A 112 -15.11 17.38 16.61
CA ILE A 112 -14.01 16.42 16.71
C ILE A 112 -14.01 15.53 15.46
N ARG A 113 -12.98 15.71 14.62
CA ARG A 113 -12.69 14.87 13.47
C ARG A 113 -11.57 13.89 13.84
N SER A 114 -11.90 12.70 14.31
CA SER A 114 -10.92 11.63 14.56
C SER A 114 -11.09 10.48 13.57
N ILE A 115 -9.97 9.99 13.03
CA ILE A 115 -9.94 8.85 12.10
C ILE A 115 -9.85 7.53 12.86
N ALA A 116 -9.18 7.49 14.00
CA ALA A 116 -8.73 6.24 14.62
C ALA A 116 -9.45 5.86 15.90
N VAL A 117 -10.02 6.82 16.64
CA VAL A 117 -10.48 6.52 18.00
C VAL A 117 -11.98 6.60 18.10
N SER A 118 -12.49 5.50 18.63
CA SER A 118 -13.85 5.32 19.06
C SER A 118 -14.02 6.13 20.34
N THR A 119 -14.61 7.33 20.28
CA THR A 119 -14.63 8.27 21.42
C THR A 119 -15.64 7.85 22.47
N PRO A 120 -15.20 7.44 23.68
CA PRO A 120 -16.10 7.10 24.77
C PRO A 120 -16.85 8.35 25.27
N PRO A 121 -18.10 8.23 25.75
CA PRO A 121 -18.85 9.32 26.40
C PRO A 121 -18.04 10.09 27.45
N GLU A 122 -17.11 9.40 28.11
CA GLU A 122 -16.19 9.94 29.11
C GLU A 122 -15.31 11.07 28.56
N ILE A 123 -14.91 11.02 27.28
CA ILE A 123 -14.10 12.09 26.67
C ILE A 123 -14.92 13.37 26.48
N SER A 124 -16.20 13.25 26.10
CA SER A 124 -17.06 14.42 25.99
C SER A 124 -17.20 15.14 27.33
N ASP A 125 -17.37 14.41 28.42
CA ASP A 125 -17.54 15.01 29.73
C ASP A 125 -16.23 15.64 30.26
N GLN A 126 -15.09 14.99 30.01
CA GLN A 126 -13.77 15.57 30.30
C GLN A 126 -13.52 16.87 29.52
N LEU A 127 -13.81 16.88 28.21
CA LEU A 127 -13.66 18.08 27.39
C LEU A 127 -14.64 19.18 27.79
N ARG A 128 -15.90 18.85 28.11
CA ARG A 128 -16.88 19.83 28.62
C ARG A 128 -16.42 20.45 29.93
N GLU A 129 -15.86 19.67 30.85
CA GLU A 129 -15.33 20.20 32.11
C GLU A 129 -14.13 21.12 31.89
N LEU A 130 -13.20 20.71 31.02
CA LEU A 130 -12.02 21.49 30.69
C LEU A 130 -12.39 22.83 30.07
N ILE A 131 -13.28 22.81 29.06
CA ILE A 131 -13.75 24.02 28.37
C ILE A 131 -14.56 24.91 29.33
N ARG A 132 -15.40 24.33 30.19
CA ARG A 132 -16.12 25.10 31.23
C ARG A 132 -15.14 25.81 32.16
N ALA A 133 -14.11 25.11 32.65
CA ALA A 133 -13.16 25.66 33.60
C ALA A 133 -12.33 26.80 33.00
N ASP A 134 -11.93 26.68 31.73
CA ASP A 134 -11.07 27.66 31.07
C ASP A 134 -11.84 28.86 30.47
N LEU A 135 -13.10 28.68 30.06
CA LEU A 135 -13.90 29.72 29.41
C LEU A 135 -15.05 30.27 30.27
N ASP A 136 -15.27 29.72 31.47
CA ASP A 136 -16.38 30.06 32.37
C ASP A 136 -17.76 29.94 31.70
N ILE A 137 -17.94 28.91 30.87
CA ILE A 137 -19.22 28.63 30.18
C ILE A 137 -19.90 27.40 30.79
N SER A 138 -21.20 27.50 31.08
CA SER A 138 -21.99 26.36 31.54
C SER A 138 -21.97 25.17 30.57
N LYS A 139 -21.84 23.95 31.10
CA LYS A 139 -21.72 22.70 30.28
C LYS A 139 -22.81 22.51 29.25
N ASN A 140 -24.05 22.92 29.56
CA ASN A 140 -25.19 22.80 28.65
C ASN A 140 -25.08 23.70 27.40
N ARG A 141 -24.06 24.56 27.35
CA ARG A 141 -23.74 25.46 26.22
C ARG A 141 -22.45 25.06 25.50
N ILE A 142 -21.92 23.88 25.83
CA ILE A 142 -20.76 23.25 25.19
C ILE A 142 -21.27 22.03 24.43
N HIS A 143 -21.40 22.21 23.12
CA HIS A 143 -21.82 21.15 22.20
C HIS A 143 -20.56 20.45 21.69
N ILE A 144 -20.50 19.12 21.80
CA ILE A 144 -19.40 18.32 21.28
C ILE A 144 -20.00 17.35 20.28
N ASP A 145 -19.70 17.55 19.01
CA ASP A 145 -20.17 16.68 17.95
C ASP A 145 -19.03 15.76 17.49
N PHE A 146 -19.32 14.47 17.58
CA PHE A 146 -18.54 13.44 16.91
C PHE A 146 -19.16 13.19 15.54
N ILE A 147 -18.31 13.28 14.54
CA ILE A 147 -18.73 13.40 13.16
C ILE A 147 -19.30 12.09 12.58
N PHE A 148 -19.13 10.93 13.21
CA PHE A 148 -19.83 9.69 12.80
C PHE A 148 -20.13 8.81 14.00
N PRO A 149 -21.25 8.06 14.02
CA PRO A 149 -21.49 7.05 15.05
C PRO A 149 -20.33 6.05 15.12
N GLN A 150 -19.83 5.83 16.33
CA GLN A 150 -18.65 5.00 16.61
C GLN A 150 -18.73 3.59 15.99
N GLU A 151 -19.92 2.99 16.03
CA GLU A 151 -20.21 1.65 15.50
C GLU A 151 -20.08 1.56 13.96
N VAL A 152 -20.19 2.70 13.29
CA VAL A 152 -20.21 2.82 11.84
C VAL A 152 -18.91 3.41 11.31
N HIS A 153 -18.15 4.14 12.12
CA HIS A 153 -16.98 4.89 11.72
C HIS A 153 -15.94 4.07 10.93
N LYS A 154 -15.58 2.88 11.41
CA LYS A 154 -14.63 1.99 10.70
C LYS A 154 -15.13 1.57 9.32
N LEU A 155 -16.43 1.25 9.23
CA LEU A 155 -17.08 0.88 7.98
C LEU A 155 -17.14 2.08 7.03
N TRP A 156 -17.52 3.26 7.53
CA TRP A 156 -17.52 4.51 6.78
C TRP A 156 -16.13 4.81 6.19
N LEU A 157 -15.08 4.79 7.01
CA LEU A 157 -13.72 5.09 6.57
C LEU A 157 -13.24 4.11 5.49
N HIS A 158 -13.56 2.83 5.64
CA HIS A 158 -13.23 1.84 4.61
C HIS A 158 -13.92 2.15 3.28
N LEU A 159 -15.22 2.45 3.31
CA LEU A 159 -16.02 2.75 2.13
C LEU A 159 -15.61 4.09 1.48
N ASP A 160 -15.30 5.09 2.29
CA ASP A 160 -14.81 6.40 1.85
C ASP A 160 -13.47 6.27 1.12
N ASN A 161 -12.51 5.57 1.73
CA ASN A 161 -11.22 5.28 1.10
C ASN A 161 -11.38 4.45 -0.17
N THR A 162 -12.20 3.40 -0.15
CA THR A 162 -12.44 2.56 -1.34
C THR A 162 -13.07 3.38 -2.46
N THR A 163 -13.98 4.29 -2.13
CA THR A 163 -14.57 5.25 -3.08
C THR A 163 -13.51 6.17 -3.67
N ALA A 164 -12.64 6.77 -2.84
CA ALA A 164 -11.55 7.60 -3.32
C ALA A 164 -10.60 6.83 -4.26
N TRP A 165 -10.18 5.62 -3.87
CA TRP A 165 -9.29 4.78 -4.67
C TRP A 165 -9.88 4.37 -6.02
N VAL A 166 -11.16 3.99 -6.07
CA VAL A 166 -11.78 3.62 -7.36
C VAL A 166 -11.90 4.82 -8.31
N HIS A 167 -12.15 6.03 -7.78
CA HIS A 167 -12.04 7.27 -8.57
C HIS A 167 -10.60 7.53 -9.03
N GLY A 168 -9.61 7.25 -8.18
CA GLY A 168 -8.19 7.37 -8.53
C GLY A 168 -7.78 6.43 -9.66
N TYR A 169 -8.20 5.16 -9.62
CA TYR A 169 -7.96 4.21 -10.71
C TYR A 169 -8.64 4.65 -12.00
N TRP A 170 -9.85 5.19 -11.91
CA TRP A 170 -10.53 5.73 -13.08
C TRP A 170 -9.85 6.96 -13.68
N ASN A 171 -9.37 7.88 -12.83
CA ASN A 171 -8.59 9.03 -13.29
C ASN A 171 -7.28 8.57 -13.95
N MET A 172 -6.58 7.61 -13.37
CA MET A 172 -5.38 7.01 -13.97
C MET A 172 -5.68 6.37 -15.33
N TYR A 173 -6.79 5.62 -15.44
CA TYR A 173 -7.23 5.07 -16.71
C TYR A 173 -7.48 6.18 -17.75
N ARG A 174 -8.25 7.22 -17.40
CA ARG A 174 -8.52 8.31 -18.33
C ARG A 174 -7.26 9.04 -18.76
N GLU A 175 -6.32 9.27 -17.84
CA GLU A 175 -5.04 9.89 -18.17
C GLU A 175 -4.24 9.02 -19.15
N LEU A 176 -4.10 7.72 -18.90
CA LEU A 176 -3.30 6.81 -19.74
C LEU A 176 -3.94 6.50 -21.10
N TYR A 177 -5.27 6.41 -21.16
CA TYR A 177 -6.00 5.86 -22.32
C TYR A 177 -6.96 6.86 -22.98
N SER A 178 -6.91 8.15 -22.64
CA SER A 178 -7.68 9.17 -23.36
C SER A 178 -7.24 9.27 -24.83
N SER A 179 -8.10 9.84 -25.69
CA SER A 179 -7.79 10.07 -27.10
C SER A 179 -6.75 11.17 -27.35
N SER A 180 -5.93 11.53 -26.35
CA SER A 180 -4.87 12.50 -26.56
C SER A 180 -3.73 11.87 -27.37
N GLN A 181 -3.02 12.70 -28.14
CA GLN A 181 -1.81 12.27 -28.87
C GLN A 181 -0.78 11.60 -27.93
N GLU A 182 -0.84 11.96 -26.66
CA GLU A 182 0.15 11.67 -25.64
C GLU A 182 -0.04 10.25 -25.10
N ALA A 183 -1.30 9.84 -24.92
CA ALA A 183 -1.67 8.44 -24.68
C ALA A 183 -1.31 7.55 -25.88
N PHE A 184 -1.42 8.07 -27.10
CA PHE A 184 -1.07 7.32 -28.29
C PHE A 184 0.44 7.04 -28.40
N ASP A 185 1.29 8.05 -28.13
CA ASP A 185 2.74 7.88 -28.15
C ASP A 185 3.21 6.91 -27.05
N LEU A 186 2.53 6.92 -25.90
CA LEU A 186 2.74 5.97 -24.82
C LEU A 186 2.49 4.53 -25.28
N HIS A 187 1.34 4.27 -25.91
CA HIS A 187 1.00 2.95 -26.41
C HIS A 187 1.95 2.45 -27.49
N LYS A 188 2.58 3.35 -28.27
CA LYS A 188 3.62 2.94 -29.22
C LYS A 188 4.90 2.45 -28.54
N SER A 189 5.25 3.02 -27.40
CA SER A 189 6.49 2.68 -26.70
C SER A 189 6.47 1.28 -26.08
N ALA A 190 5.33 0.87 -25.50
CA ALA A 190 5.19 -0.40 -24.80
C ALA A 190 3.75 -0.94 -24.88
N GLY A 191 3.21 -1.06 -26.09
CA GLY A 191 1.79 -1.36 -26.32
C GLY A 191 1.26 -2.61 -25.60
N SER A 192 2.03 -3.71 -25.59
CA SER A 192 1.62 -4.93 -24.88
C SER A 192 1.47 -4.71 -23.37
N PHE A 193 2.41 -3.98 -22.75
CA PHE A 193 2.35 -3.65 -21.33
C PHE A 193 1.14 -2.78 -21.02
N PHE A 194 0.93 -1.71 -21.79
CA PHE A 194 -0.23 -0.83 -21.59
C PHE A 194 -1.54 -1.54 -21.87
N GLY A 195 -1.60 -2.51 -22.78
CA GLY A 195 -2.77 -3.38 -22.96
C GLY A 195 -3.10 -4.16 -21.69
N ILE A 196 -2.10 -4.79 -21.04
CA ILE A 196 -2.30 -5.54 -19.78
C ILE A 196 -2.79 -4.61 -18.66
N VAL A 197 -2.16 -3.43 -18.53
CA VAL A 197 -2.54 -2.43 -17.53
C VAL A 197 -3.97 -1.93 -17.77
N GLN A 198 -4.38 -1.74 -19.03
CA GLN A 198 -5.70 -1.26 -19.39
C GLN A 198 -6.79 -2.22 -18.88
N HIS A 199 -6.64 -3.51 -19.22
CA HIS A 199 -7.58 -4.55 -18.80
C HIS A 199 -7.59 -4.70 -17.28
N SER A 200 -6.41 -4.72 -16.66
CA SER A 200 -6.28 -4.86 -15.20
C SER A 200 -6.95 -3.71 -14.44
N LEU A 201 -6.81 -2.47 -14.92
CA LEU A 201 -7.46 -1.30 -14.32
C LEU A 201 -8.98 -1.37 -14.46
N LEU A 202 -9.49 -1.68 -15.66
CA LEU A 202 -10.93 -1.79 -15.90
C LEU A 202 -11.58 -2.90 -15.06
N ASP A 203 -10.94 -4.06 -14.96
CA ASP A 203 -11.42 -5.16 -14.12
C ASP A 203 -11.42 -4.78 -12.64
N SER A 204 -10.34 -4.15 -12.16
CA SER A 204 -10.23 -3.69 -10.78
C SER A 204 -11.32 -2.66 -10.42
N ILE A 205 -11.60 -1.71 -11.32
CA ILE A 205 -12.66 -0.71 -11.15
C ILE A 205 -14.03 -1.40 -11.06
N GLN A 206 -14.36 -2.25 -12.03
CA GLN A 206 -15.66 -2.93 -12.05
C GLN A 206 -15.85 -3.85 -10.83
N LEU A 207 -14.81 -4.59 -10.44
CA LEU A 207 -14.86 -5.45 -9.25
C LEU A 207 -15.05 -4.63 -7.97
N SER A 208 -14.37 -3.51 -7.83
CA SER A 208 -14.50 -2.63 -6.67
C SER A 208 -15.92 -2.05 -6.56
N LEU A 209 -16.48 -1.58 -7.68
CA LEU A 209 -17.85 -1.06 -7.75
C LEU A 209 -18.89 -2.15 -7.42
N CYS A 210 -18.68 -3.37 -7.92
CA CYS A 210 -19.55 -4.50 -7.60
C CYS A 210 -19.47 -4.88 -6.12
N LYS A 211 -18.27 -4.94 -5.52
CA LYS A 211 -18.06 -5.23 -4.09
C LYS A 211 -18.76 -4.20 -3.20
N LEU A 212 -18.65 -2.91 -3.53
CA LEU A 212 -19.35 -1.83 -2.81
C LEU A 212 -20.88 -2.00 -2.86
N ASN A 213 -21.41 -2.56 -3.96
CA ASN A 213 -22.84 -2.81 -4.17
C ASN A 213 -23.33 -4.18 -3.68
N ASP A 214 -22.46 -5.05 -3.18
CA ASP A 214 -22.87 -6.38 -2.73
C ASP A 214 -23.77 -6.28 -1.47
N PRO A 215 -24.55 -7.33 -1.16
CA PRO A 215 -25.35 -7.38 0.06
C PRO A 215 -24.50 -7.19 1.33
N ALA A 216 -25.13 -6.74 2.41
CA ALA A 216 -24.47 -6.48 3.69
C ALA A 216 -23.77 -7.71 4.30
N GLY A 217 -24.13 -8.91 3.87
CA GLY A 217 -23.44 -10.15 4.24
C GLY A 217 -23.67 -11.26 3.22
N SER A 218 -22.86 -12.31 3.32
CA SER A 218 -23.00 -13.54 2.55
C SER A 218 -22.80 -14.74 3.48
N GLY A 219 -23.84 -15.57 3.62
CA GLY A 219 -23.87 -16.61 4.64
C GLY A 219 -23.75 -16.00 6.05
N ASN A 220 -22.78 -16.48 6.83
CA ASN A 220 -22.51 -16.01 8.20
C ASN A 220 -21.47 -14.87 8.29
N LYS A 221 -21.00 -14.35 7.14
CA LYS A 221 -19.97 -13.30 7.11
C LYS A 221 -20.60 -11.97 6.72
N GLU A 222 -20.21 -10.91 7.42
CA GLU A 222 -20.60 -9.55 7.09
C GLU A 222 -19.62 -8.95 6.07
N ASN A 223 -20.16 -8.17 5.14
CA ASN A 223 -19.41 -7.49 4.10
C ASN A 223 -19.35 -5.99 4.38
N MET A 224 -18.23 -5.36 4.07
CA MET A 224 -18.09 -3.90 4.15
C MET A 224 -18.67 -3.24 2.90
N THR A 225 -19.99 -3.14 2.81
CA THR A 225 -20.71 -2.61 1.62
C THR A 225 -21.56 -1.40 1.96
N LEU A 226 -22.03 -0.69 0.92
CA LEU A 226 -22.96 0.44 1.11
C LEU A 226 -24.29 -0.01 1.75
N CYS A 227 -24.71 -1.26 1.49
CA CYS A 227 -25.89 -1.84 2.12
C CYS A 227 -25.68 -2.05 3.63
N ALA A 228 -24.52 -2.58 4.04
CA ALA A 228 -24.16 -2.73 5.45
C ALA A 228 -24.10 -1.36 6.15
N LEU A 229 -23.49 -0.37 5.49
CA LEU A 229 -23.42 0.99 6.02
C LEU A 229 -24.82 1.55 6.30
N ARG A 230 -25.71 1.48 5.31
CA ARG A 230 -27.10 1.93 5.47
C ARG A 230 -27.82 1.24 6.63
N GLN A 231 -27.68 -0.07 6.77
CA GLN A 231 -28.31 -0.84 7.85
C GLN A 231 -27.80 -0.40 9.23
N ARG A 232 -26.50 -0.14 9.37
CA ARG A 232 -25.89 0.24 10.65
C ARG A 232 -26.11 1.71 11.04
N LEU A 233 -26.40 2.60 10.10
CA LEU A 233 -26.68 4.00 10.43
C LEU A 233 -27.96 4.18 11.25
N ASN A 234 -28.85 3.18 11.30
CA ASN A 234 -30.07 3.14 12.13
C ASN A 234 -30.94 4.43 12.05
N LEU A 235 -31.08 5.01 10.86
CA LEU A 235 -31.76 6.29 10.62
C LEU A 235 -33.29 6.17 10.50
N ASP A 236 -33.90 5.19 11.17
CA ASP A 236 -35.29 4.77 10.90
C ASP A 236 -36.30 5.94 10.90
N LYS A 237 -37.15 5.95 9.86
CA LYS A 237 -38.28 6.88 9.64
C LYS A 237 -37.92 8.37 9.46
N THR A 238 -36.65 8.69 9.22
CA THR A 238 -36.22 10.05 8.88
C THR A 238 -36.31 10.35 7.38
N ASP A 239 -36.46 11.62 7.00
CA ASP A 239 -36.35 12.04 5.59
C ASP A 239 -34.96 11.72 5.00
N ILE A 240 -33.92 11.75 5.85
CA ILE A 240 -32.56 11.40 5.43
C ILE A 240 -32.42 9.93 5.07
N SER A 241 -33.02 9.01 5.84
CA SER A 241 -33.02 7.58 5.52
C SER A 241 -33.64 7.30 4.16
N ARG A 242 -34.75 7.98 3.82
CA ARG A 242 -35.38 7.89 2.50
C ARG A 242 -34.45 8.37 1.38
N LYS A 243 -33.72 9.46 1.60
CA LYS A 243 -32.75 10.00 0.62
C LYS A 243 -31.56 9.06 0.41
N ILE A 244 -31.01 8.50 1.49
CA ILE A 244 -29.91 7.53 1.44
C ILE A 244 -30.36 6.25 0.71
N GLU A 245 -31.54 5.73 1.03
CA GLU A 245 -32.13 4.57 0.34
C GLU A 245 -32.31 4.84 -1.16
N ALA A 246 -32.85 6.01 -1.51
CA ALA A 246 -33.04 6.40 -2.91
C ALA A 246 -31.70 6.60 -3.65
N ALA A 247 -30.65 7.10 -2.97
CA ALA A 247 -29.31 7.18 -3.52
C ALA A 247 -28.71 5.79 -3.74
N HIS A 248 -28.83 4.89 -2.76
CA HIS A 248 -28.36 3.51 -2.86
C HIS A 248 -29.02 2.78 -4.03
N LYS A 249 -30.36 2.82 -4.15
CA LYS A 249 -31.09 2.21 -5.26
C LYS A 249 -30.62 2.72 -6.63
N ARG A 250 -30.35 4.02 -6.76
CA ARG A 250 -29.84 4.63 -8.01
C ARG A 250 -28.43 4.15 -8.33
N PHE A 251 -27.57 3.98 -7.33
CA PHE A 251 -26.25 3.38 -7.50
C PHE A 251 -26.37 1.90 -7.90
N SER A 252 -27.14 1.10 -7.16
CA SER A 252 -27.32 -0.33 -7.44
C SER A 252 -27.85 -0.58 -8.86
N ALA A 253 -28.84 0.19 -9.31
CA ALA A 253 -29.38 0.08 -10.66
C ALA A 253 -28.32 0.35 -11.75
N LYS A 254 -27.33 1.21 -11.48
CA LYS A 254 -26.24 1.48 -12.42
C LYS A 254 -25.17 0.39 -12.43
N CYS A 255 -25.06 -0.40 -11.36
CA CYS A 255 -24.09 -1.49 -11.26
C CYS A 255 -24.54 -2.81 -11.90
N GLU A 256 -25.78 -2.93 -12.38
CA GLU A 256 -26.31 -4.23 -12.87
C GLU A 256 -25.52 -4.78 -14.07
N GLN A 257 -25.13 -3.94 -15.03
CA GLN A 257 -24.31 -4.39 -16.17
C GLN A 257 -22.91 -4.83 -15.72
N MET A 258 -22.28 -4.08 -14.81
CA MET A 258 -20.98 -4.47 -14.25
C MET A 258 -21.06 -5.77 -13.45
N LYS A 259 -22.17 -6.01 -12.75
CA LYS A 259 -22.43 -7.26 -12.02
C LYS A 259 -22.57 -8.44 -12.99
N GLU A 260 -23.24 -8.23 -14.12
CA GLU A 260 -23.30 -9.22 -15.19
C GLU A 260 -21.91 -9.53 -15.76
N ARG A 261 -21.10 -8.51 -16.09
CA ARG A 261 -19.71 -8.71 -16.54
C ARG A 261 -18.83 -9.38 -15.50
N ARG A 262 -18.95 -9.01 -14.22
CA ARG A 262 -18.27 -9.70 -13.11
C ARG A 262 -18.60 -11.18 -13.12
N ASN A 263 -19.89 -11.51 -13.14
CA ASN A 263 -20.34 -12.88 -13.02
C ASN A 263 -19.98 -13.72 -14.26
N LYS A 264 -19.97 -13.12 -15.45
CA LYS A 264 -19.75 -13.86 -16.70
C LYS A 264 -18.31 -13.85 -17.20
N GLN A 265 -17.54 -12.79 -16.97
CA GLN A 265 -16.19 -12.62 -17.53
C GLN A 265 -15.11 -12.58 -16.45
N ILE A 266 -15.27 -11.72 -15.45
CA ILE A 266 -14.15 -11.36 -14.57
C ILE A 266 -13.94 -12.38 -13.45
N ALA A 267 -15.00 -12.79 -12.74
CA ALA A 267 -14.87 -13.59 -11.51
C ALA A 267 -15.13 -15.08 -11.68
N HIS A 268 -16.05 -15.47 -12.57
CA HIS A 268 -16.43 -16.88 -12.75
C HIS A 268 -16.15 -17.43 -14.14
N SER A 269 -15.69 -16.59 -15.08
CA SER A 269 -15.24 -17.02 -16.40
C SER A 269 -16.23 -18.00 -17.05
N ASP A 270 -17.49 -17.58 -17.17
CA ASP A 270 -18.57 -18.40 -17.71
C ASP A 270 -18.17 -18.96 -19.07
N LYS A 271 -18.14 -20.29 -19.18
CA LYS A 271 -17.60 -21.00 -20.34
C LYS A 271 -18.25 -20.54 -21.64
N LYS A 272 -19.58 -20.40 -21.64
CA LYS A 272 -20.33 -20.01 -22.83
C LYS A 272 -19.95 -18.58 -23.24
N THR A 273 -19.94 -17.67 -22.28
CA THR A 273 -19.56 -16.28 -22.50
C THR A 273 -18.15 -16.13 -23.08
N ILE A 274 -17.19 -16.89 -22.56
CA ILE A 274 -15.79 -16.84 -23.04
C ILE A 274 -15.68 -17.37 -24.46
N LEU A 275 -16.36 -18.47 -24.78
CA LEU A 275 -16.31 -19.07 -26.11
C LEU A 275 -17.05 -18.21 -27.16
N ASP A 276 -18.17 -17.59 -26.78
CA ASP A 276 -18.98 -16.77 -27.69
C ASP A 276 -18.40 -15.35 -27.88
N GLY A 277 -17.49 -14.89 -27.01
CA GLY A 277 -16.79 -13.61 -27.14
C GLY A 277 -17.67 -12.35 -27.04
N ASN A 278 -18.91 -12.48 -26.57
CA ASN A 278 -19.97 -11.51 -26.85
C ASN A 278 -20.19 -10.41 -25.80
N LEU A 279 -19.36 -10.32 -24.75
CA LEU A 279 -19.52 -9.29 -23.73
C LEU A 279 -18.48 -8.18 -23.93
N MET A 280 -18.94 -7.05 -24.45
CA MET A 280 -18.14 -5.84 -24.54
C MET A 280 -17.79 -5.32 -23.15
N GLY A 281 -16.58 -4.78 -23.02
CA GLY A 281 -16.14 -4.07 -21.82
C GLY A 281 -17.02 -2.84 -21.51
N PRO A 282 -16.86 -2.26 -20.31
CA PRO A 282 -17.61 -1.06 -19.93
C PRO A 282 -17.23 0.14 -20.82
N THR A 283 -18.20 1.00 -21.13
CA THR A 283 -17.88 2.29 -21.75
C THR A 283 -17.41 3.30 -20.70
N PRO A 284 -16.64 4.34 -21.09
CA PRO A 284 -16.27 5.41 -20.17
C PRO A 284 -17.47 6.09 -19.50
N GLU A 285 -18.54 6.34 -20.26
CA GLU A 285 -19.77 6.97 -19.76
C GLU A 285 -20.48 6.08 -18.73
N GLU A 286 -20.42 4.76 -18.90
CA GLU A 286 -20.96 3.81 -17.93
C GLU A 286 -20.22 3.93 -16.60
N ILE A 287 -18.89 3.90 -16.62
CA ILE A 287 -18.05 4.02 -15.40
C ILE A 287 -18.27 5.38 -14.73
N ASP A 288 -18.21 6.48 -15.48
CA ASP A 288 -18.44 7.84 -14.96
C ASP A 288 -19.85 7.96 -14.34
N SER A 289 -20.88 7.34 -14.95
CA SER A 289 -22.24 7.34 -14.42
C SER A 289 -22.34 6.61 -13.09
N VAL A 290 -21.73 5.43 -12.96
CA VAL A 290 -21.70 4.66 -11.70
C VAL A 290 -20.94 5.40 -10.61
N LEU A 291 -19.75 5.92 -10.92
CA LEU A 291 -18.91 6.66 -9.99
C LEU A 291 -19.57 7.95 -9.49
N THR A 292 -20.33 8.63 -10.35
CA THR A 292 -21.14 9.80 -9.92
C THR A 292 -22.18 9.39 -8.89
N ARG A 293 -22.90 8.28 -9.10
CA ARG A 293 -23.90 7.79 -8.12
C ARG A 293 -23.28 7.31 -6.82
N LEU A 294 -22.10 6.71 -6.89
CA LEU A 294 -21.33 6.33 -5.70
C LEU A 294 -20.94 7.58 -4.88
N SER A 295 -20.40 8.61 -5.54
CA SER A 295 -20.08 9.89 -4.91
C SER A 295 -21.29 10.57 -4.30
N ASP A 296 -22.42 10.60 -5.02
CA ASP A 296 -23.69 11.14 -4.52
C ASP A 296 -24.08 10.44 -3.21
N PHE A 297 -24.07 9.10 -3.18
CA PHE A 297 -24.42 8.30 -2.00
C PHE A 297 -23.52 8.64 -0.80
N MET A 298 -22.20 8.63 -0.99
CA MET A 298 -21.26 8.94 0.10
C MET A 298 -21.43 10.40 0.57
N ASN A 299 -21.55 11.35 -0.35
CA ASN A 299 -21.72 12.76 -0.01
C ASN A 299 -23.05 13.07 0.68
N TYR A 300 -24.12 12.31 0.43
CA TYR A 300 -25.36 12.46 1.20
C TYR A 300 -25.16 12.15 2.68
N ILE A 301 -24.43 11.07 2.98
CA ILE A 301 -24.15 10.64 4.35
C ILE A 301 -23.17 11.63 5.01
N SER A 302 -22.06 11.95 4.34
CA SER A 302 -21.08 12.93 4.85
C SER A 302 -21.71 14.30 5.09
N LYS A 303 -22.60 14.77 4.21
CA LYS A 303 -23.28 16.06 4.41
C LYS A 303 -24.23 16.03 5.60
N TYR A 304 -24.88 14.91 5.86
CA TYR A 304 -25.79 14.78 7.00
C TYR A 304 -25.04 14.84 8.34
N TYR A 305 -23.94 14.11 8.47
CA TYR A 305 -23.21 14.04 9.74
C TYR A 305 -22.16 15.14 9.91
N ASN A 306 -21.55 15.60 8.82
CA ASN A 306 -20.32 16.43 8.86
C ASN A 306 -20.55 17.82 8.25
N ASN A 307 -21.74 18.08 7.72
CA ASN A 307 -22.04 19.24 6.87
C ASN A 307 -20.96 19.50 5.79
N SER A 308 -20.36 18.44 5.27
CA SER A 308 -19.28 18.51 4.28
C SER A 308 -19.43 17.43 3.22
N GLY A 309 -18.67 17.56 2.14
CA GLY A 309 -18.64 16.58 1.05
C GLY A 309 -17.24 16.41 0.52
N THR A 310 -16.96 15.25 -0.04
CA THR A 310 -15.69 14.88 -0.65
C THR A 310 -15.82 14.96 -2.17
N SER A 311 -14.90 15.68 -2.81
CA SER A 311 -14.78 15.67 -4.28
C SER A 311 -13.98 14.46 -4.74
N TYR A 312 -14.59 13.27 -4.73
CA TYR A 312 -13.90 12.03 -5.14
C TYR A 312 -13.38 12.10 -6.57
N ARG A 313 -14.08 12.80 -7.47
CA ARG A 313 -13.66 12.98 -8.87
C ARG A 313 -12.30 13.68 -8.99
N SER A 314 -11.96 14.53 -8.02
CA SER A 314 -10.69 15.26 -7.97
C SER A 314 -9.57 14.48 -7.27
N PHE A 315 -9.83 13.24 -6.83
CA PHE A 315 -8.82 12.43 -6.18
C PHE A 315 -7.69 12.10 -7.16
N SER A 316 -6.46 12.43 -6.77
CA SER A 316 -5.25 12.20 -7.56
C SER A 316 -4.30 11.31 -6.78
N ILE A 317 -3.74 10.33 -7.47
CA ILE A 317 -2.72 9.44 -6.91
C ILE A 317 -1.36 10.07 -7.25
N GLY A 318 -0.62 10.47 -6.21
CA GLY A 318 0.73 10.99 -6.36
C GLY A 318 1.63 9.98 -7.07
N GLY A 319 2.39 10.43 -8.08
CA GLY A 319 3.22 9.54 -8.90
C GLY A 319 2.42 8.67 -9.89
N GLY A 320 1.14 8.99 -10.14
CA GLY A 320 0.30 8.26 -11.09
C GLY A 320 0.61 8.50 -12.57
N ALA A 321 -0.41 8.35 -13.42
CA ALA A 321 -0.29 8.39 -14.88
C ALA A 321 0.38 9.66 -15.41
N SER A 322 0.00 10.84 -14.91
CA SER A 322 0.64 12.10 -15.28
C SER A 322 2.17 12.12 -15.04
N ALA A 323 2.65 11.53 -13.94
CA ALA A 323 4.08 11.45 -13.66
C ALA A 323 4.78 10.47 -14.61
N LEU A 324 4.13 9.34 -14.91
CA LEU A 324 4.61 8.37 -15.90
C LEU A 324 4.73 9.02 -17.29
N HIS A 325 3.71 9.74 -17.74
CA HIS A 325 3.74 10.51 -18.99
C HIS A 325 4.91 11.48 -19.03
N ALA A 326 5.09 12.26 -17.96
CA ALA A 326 6.18 13.22 -17.89
C ALA A 326 7.56 12.56 -18.00
N ASN A 327 7.75 11.41 -17.35
CA ASN A 327 9.01 10.66 -17.40
C ASN A 327 9.25 10.02 -18.77
N LEU A 328 8.23 9.45 -19.39
CA LEU A 328 8.36 8.83 -20.70
C LEU A 328 8.61 9.85 -21.81
N ARG A 329 8.00 11.04 -21.72
CA ARG A 329 8.36 12.16 -22.60
C ARG A 329 9.82 12.55 -22.50
N ARG A 330 10.35 12.61 -21.27
CA ARG A 330 11.78 12.89 -21.06
C ARG A 330 12.64 11.80 -21.69
N SER A 331 12.25 10.53 -21.57
CA SER A 331 12.95 9.40 -22.20
C SER A 331 12.88 9.44 -23.73
N LEU A 332 11.72 9.71 -24.31
CA LEU A 332 11.57 9.87 -25.76
C LEU A 332 12.41 11.03 -26.28
N ARG A 333 12.37 12.18 -25.59
CA ARG A 333 13.20 13.33 -25.94
C ARG A 333 14.69 13.03 -25.82
N TYR A 334 15.10 12.27 -24.81
CA TYR A 334 16.48 11.82 -24.69
C TYR A 334 16.89 10.97 -25.90
N ASN A 335 16.05 10.03 -26.33
CA ASN A 335 16.32 9.20 -27.51
C ASN A 335 16.41 10.03 -28.80
N GLU A 336 15.55 11.03 -28.98
CA GLU A 336 15.65 11.98 -30.10
C GLU A 336 17.00 12.70 -30.10
N LEU A 337 17.43 13.23 -28.96
CA LEU A 337 18.69 13.95 -28.82
C LEU A 337 19.92 13.06 -29.05
N VAL A 338 19.85 11.79 -28.66
CA VAL A 338 20.88 10.79 -28.99
C VAL A 338 20.93 10.54 -30.50
N ASN A 339 19.77 10.33 -31.14
CA ASN A 339 19.67 10.11 -32.59
C ASN A 339 20.17 11.32 -33.39
N GLU A 340 19.88 12.53 -32.93
CA GLU A 340 20.38 13.80 -33.49
C GLU A 340 21.88 14.02 -33.21
N LYS A 341 22.53 13.14 -32.45
CA LYS A 341 23.93 13.23 -31.99
C LYS A 341 24.21 14.49 -31.17
N VAL A 342 23.19 15.06 -30.52
CA VAL A 342 23.32 16.17 -29.55
C VAL A 342 23.83 15.65 -28.22
N ILE A 343 23.42 14.43 -27.84
CA ILE A 343 23.90 13.72 -26.64
C ILE A 343 24.66 12.46 -27.09
N PRO A 344 25.78 12.09 -26.45
CA PRO A 344 26.47 10.83 -26.74
C PRO A 344 25.56 9.61 -26.51
N GLU A 345 25.64 8.60 -27.38
CA GLU A 345 24.86 7.36 -27.30
C GLU A 345 24.98 6.64 -25.94
N TYR A 346 26.12 6.80 -25.28
CA TYR A 346 26.42 6.17 -23.99
C TYR A 346 26.30 7.11 -22.78
N ASP A 347 25.76 8.32 -22.93
CA ASP A 347 25.62 9.29 -21.80
C ASP A 347 24.83 8.69 -20.63
N TYR A 348 23.75 7.96 -20.91
CA TYR A 348 22.96 7.25 -19.90
C TYR A 348 23.80 6.26 -19.09
N TYR A 349 24.55 5.38 -19.76
CA TYR A 349 25.37 4.36 -19.09
C TYR A 349 26.55 4.96 -18.31
N GLN A 350 27.07 6.11 -18.74
CA GLN A 350 28.12 6.82 -18.01
C GLN A 350 27.61 7.44 -16.72
N ARG A 351 26.38 7.97 -16.72
CA ARG A 351 25.76 8.61 -15.54
C ARG A 351 25.13 7.62 -14.59
N PHE A 352 24.61 6.52 -15.13
CA PHE A 352 23.98 5.43 -14.38
C PHE A 352 24.72 4.14 -14.74
N PRO A 353 25.98 3.98 -14.28
CA PRO A 353 26.72 2.75 -14.50
C PRO A 353 25.87 1.60 -13.98
N ASN A 354 25.73 0.58 -14.80
CA ASN A 354 24.98 -0.61 -14.41
C ASN A 354 25.62 -1.13 -13.11
N PRO A 355 24.87 -1.20 -11.98
CA PRO A 355 25.45 -1.62 -10.71
C PRO A 355 26.05 -3.02 -10.76
N CYS A 356 25.70 -3.81 -11.78
CA CYS A 356 26.29 -5.13 -12.03
C CYS A 356 27.68 -5.11 -12.69
N GLY A 357 28.36 -3.96 -12.80
CA GLY A 357 29.74 -3.86 -13.27
C GLY A 357 29.93 -4.47 -14.65
N SER A 358 29.73 -3.69 -15.72
CA SER A 358 30.34 -4.06 -17.00
C SER A 358 31.85 -3.82 -16.88
N GLU A 359 32.55 -4.73 -16.21
CA GLU A 359 33.96 -4.94 -16.49
C GLU A 359 34.06 -5.10 -18.00
N LYS A 360 34.81 -4.19 -18.62
CA LYS A 360 35.18 -4.36 -20.02
C LYS A 360 35.84 -5.74 -20.10
N LEU A 361 35.17 -6.68 -20.74
CA LEU A 361 35.85 -7.84 -21.31
C LEU A 361 36.86 -7.27 -22.31
N SER A 362 38.05 -6.95 -21.83
CA SER A 362 39.21 -6.84 -22.70
C SER A 362 39.37 -8.22 -23.33
N GLU A 363 39.42 -8.27 -24.65
CA GLU A 363 39.43 -9.49 -25.47
C GLU A 363 40.62 -10.45 -25.21
N GLU A 364 41.43 -10.27 -24.16
CA GLU A 364 42.72 -10.95 -23.99
C GLU A 364 42.99 -11.72 -22.69
N SER A 365 42.09 -11.82 -21.70
CA SER A 365 42.40 -12.55 -20.46
C SER A 365 41.48 -13.75 -20.20
N SER A 366 41.94 -14.93 -20.61
CA SER A 366 41.39 -16.25 -20.30
C SER A 366 42.08 -16.88 -19.07
N GLU A 367 42.17 -16.13 -17.96
CA GLU A 367 42.61 -16.67 -16.68
C GLU A 367 41.61 -16.29 -15.58
N ILE A 368 40.99 -17.33 -15.00
CA ILE A 368 40.08 -17.23 -13.85
C ILE A 368 40.95 -16.93 -12.63
N TYR A 369 40.90 -15.70 -12.12
CA TYR A 369 41.46 -15.38 -10.80
C TYR A 369 40.44 -15.67 -9.70
N ALA A 370 40.90 -16.39 -8.67
CA ALA A 370 40.21 -16.53 -7.40
C ALA A 370 40.09 -15.15 -6.71
N VAL A 371 38.88 -14.81 -6.30
CA VAL A 371 38.56 -13.56 -5.61
C VAL A 371 39.06 -13.61 -4.15
N SER A 372 39.72 -12.54 -3.73
CA SER A 372 40.26 -12.27 -2.40
C SER A 372 39.18 -12.26 -1.30
N PRO A 373 39.50 -12.63 -0.04
CA PRO A 373 38.55 -12.56 1.07
C PRO A 373 38.56 -11.14 1.66
N TYR A 374 37.56 -10.33 1.32
CA TYR A 374 37.17 -9.21 2.17
C TYR A 374 35.67 -9.27 2.43
N GLU A 375 35.33 -9.16 3.71
CA GLU A 375 34.00 -9.12 4.27
C GLU A 375 33.29 -7.84 3.81
N ASP A 376 32.40 -7.94 2.82
CA ASP A 376 31.42 -6.88 2.53
C ASP A 376 30.11 -7.52 2.05
N GLU A 377 28.98 -6.98 2.52
CA GLU A 377 27.63 -7.52 2.36
C GLU A 377 27.07 -7.46 0.92
N ASP A 378 27.85 -6.98 -0.05
CA ASP A 378 27.45 -6.76 -1.45
C ASP A 378 27.83 -7.91 -2.40
N LEU A 379 27.76 -9.15 -1.92
CA LEU A 379 27.93 -10.32 -2.78
C LEU A 379 26.69 -10.54 -3.66
N CYS A 380 26.88 -10.88 -4.94
CA CYS A 380 25.83 -11.34 -5.85
C CYS A 380 26.16 -12.73 -6.38
N CYS A 381 25.15 -13.59 -6.54
CA CYS A 381 25.28 -14.91 -7.17
C CYS A 381 24.76 -14.87 -8.60
N ARG A 382 25.40 -15.62 -9.52
CA ARG A 382 24.82 -15.88 -10.85
C ARG A 382 23.93 -17.12 -10.82
N ILE A 383 22.68 -16.98 -11.23
CA ILE A 383 21.73 -18.08 -11.43
C ILE A 383 21.25 -17.99 -12.89
N HIS A 384 21.55 -19.01 -13.71
CA HIS A 384 21.22 -19.06 -15.14
C HIS A 384 21.59 -17.79 -15.95
N GLY A 385 22.74 -17.18 -15.64
CA GLY A 385 23.21 -15.95 -16.30
C GLY A 385 22.65 -14.64 -15.75
N TRP A 386 21.76 -14.71 -14.76
CA TRP A 386 21.22 -13.53 -14.05
C TRP A 386 22.03 -13.28 -12.77
N CYS A 387 22.43 -12.03 -12.55
CA CYS A 387 23.08 -11.61 -11.31
C CYS A 387 22.01 -11.28 -10.27
N VAL A 388 21.98 -12.01 -9.15
CA VAL A 388 21.00 -11.86 -8.07
C VAL A 388 21.73 -11.50 -6.78
N PRO A 389 21.36 -10.41 -6.08
CA PRO A 389 21.97 -10.05 -4.80
C PRO A 389 21.86 -11.19 -3.79
N LEU A 390 22.92 -11.47 -3.05
CA LEU A 390 22.98 -12.58 -2.11
C LEU A 390 21.89 -12.48 -1.03
N ALA A 391 21.53 -11.27 -0.60
CA ALA A 391 20.39 -11.05 0.29
C ALA A 391 19.05 -11.56 -0.30
N TYR A 392 18.87 -11.41 -1.61
CA TYR A 392 17.68 -11.88 -2.32
C TYR A 392 17.73 -13.40 -2.52
N VAL A 393 18.91 -13.96 -2.80
CA VAL A 393 19.13 -15.42 -2.83
C VAL A 393 18.84 -16.04 -1.45
N LYS A 394 19.29 -15.41 -0.37
CA LYS A 394 19.01 -15.81 1.01
C LYS A 394 17.49 -15.80 1.29
N GLU A 395 16.78 -14.78 0.84
CA GLU A 395 15.32 -14.73 1.04
C GLU A 395 14.56 -15.73 0.15
N LEU A 396 15.01 -15.97 -1.08
CA LEU A 396 14.47 -17.02 -1.95
C LEU A 396 14.73 -18.43 -1.39
N ALA A 397 15.88 -18.63 -0.76
CA ALA A 397 16.22 -19.87 -0.06
C ALA A 397 15.35 -20.05 1.20
N ARG A 398 15.19 -19.00 2.01
CA ARG A 398 14.31 -18.96 3.19
C ARG A 398 12.85 -19.27 2.84
N LEU A 399 12.41 -18.88 1.64
CA LEU A 399 11.06 -19.18 1.13
C LEU A 399 10.95 -20.54 0.42
N ASN A 400 12.03 -21.34 0.36
CA ASN A 400 12.11 -22.62 -0.38
C ASN A 400 11.79 -22.52 -1.89
N ILE A 401 12.01 -21.35 -2.48
CA ILE A 401 11.74 -21.09 -3.92
C ILE A 401 13.01 -21.33 -4.76
N LEU A 402 14.19 -21.32 -4.14
CA LEU A 402 15.47 -21.45 -4.85
C LEU A 402 15.59 -22.76 -5.64
N ALA A 403 15.03 -23.87 -5.16
CA ALA A 403 15.04 -25.16 -5.85
C ALA A 403 14.27 -25.13 -7.19
N PHE A 404 13.25 -24.29 -7.31
CA PHE A 404 12.49 -24.10 -8.55
C PHE A 404 13.33 -23.42 -9.64
N PHE A 405 14.24 -22.52 -9.23
CA PHE A 405 15.13 -21.80 -10.13
C PHE A 405 16.41 -22.56 -10.51
N LEU A 406 16.73 -23.65 -9.82
CA LEU A 406 17.94 -24.44 -10.06
C LEU A 406 17.66 -25.77 -10.79
N SER A 407 16.39 -26.10 -11.07
CA SER A 407 16.06 -27.29 -11.85
C SER A 407 16.25 -27.00 -13.35
N ASP A 408 17.08 -27.77 -14.04
CA ASP A 408 17.26 -27.74 -15.51
C ASP A 408 16.03 -28.26 -16.28
N THR A 409 14.83 -28.20 -15.70
CA THR A 409 13.61 -28.71 -16.32
C THR A 409 13.12 -27.72 -17.38
N PRO A 410 13.04 -28.11 -18.67
CA PRO A 410 12.47 -27.26 -19.70
C PRO A 410 11.01 -26.91 -19.36
N VAL A 411 10.66 -25.63 -19.50
CA VAL A 411 9.32 -25.07 -19.18
C VAL A 411 8.19 -25.75 -19.97
N ASP A 412 8.53 -26.44 -21.06
CA ASP A 412 7.59 -26.99 -22.04
C ASP A 412 6.90 -28.30 -21.57
N GLU A 413 7.42 -28.99 -20.55
CA GLU A 413 6.82 -30.24 -20.04
C GLU A 413 5.87 -30.05 -18.84
N ILE A 414 5.71 -28.83 -18.32
CA ILE A 414 4.76 -28.53 -17.25
C ILE A 414 3.46 -27.95 -17.86
N THR A 415 2.79 -28.73 -18.70
CA THR A 415 1.40 -28.42 -19.08
C THR A 415 0.43 -29.50 -18.58
N ARG A 416 -0.28 -29.12 -17.51
CA ARG A 416 -1.42 -29.76 -16.81
C ARG A 416 -1.05 -30.71 -15.66
N PRO A 417 -1.71 -30.55 -14.51
CA PRO A 417 -3.05 -31.14 -14.38
C PRO A 417 -4.13 -30.20 -13.85
N ALA A 418 -5.36 -30.55 -14.20
CA ALA A 418 -6.59 -29.99 -13.69
C ALA A 418 -6.67 -30.08 -12.16
N TRP A 419 -6.84 -28.95 -11.46
CA TRP A 419 -7.23 -28.94 -10.05
C TRP A 419 -8.21 -27.78 -9.77
N GLN A 420 -9.35 -28.12 -9.17
CA GLN A 420 -10.44 -27.22 -8.77
C GLN A 420 -10.53 -27.22 -7.24
N GLY A 421 -10.42 -26.04 -6.61
CA GLY A 421 -10.73 -25.83 -5.19
C GLY A 421 -9.60 -25.24 -4.33
N PRO A 422 -9.91 -24.61 -3.17
CA PRO A 422 -8.93 -23.95 -2.32
C PRO A 422 -7.98 -24.97 -1.66
N VAL A 423 -6.68 -24.73 -1.78
CA VAL A 423 -5.61 -25.57 -1.24
C VAL A 423 -5.59 -25.42 0.28
N SER A 424 -5.75 -26.52 1.03
CA SER A 424 -5.55 -26.50 2.48
C SER A 424 -4.06 -26.40 2.83
N VAL A 425 -3.73 -25.75 3.95
CA VAL A 425 -2.36 -25.64 4.48
C VAL A 425 -1.66 -27.01 4.59
N ASN A 426 -2.42 -28.09 4.78
CA ASN A 426 -1.89 -29.44 4.87
C ASN A 426 -1.44 -30.00 3.50
N VAL A 427 -2.01 -29.52 2.40
CA VAL A 427 -1.59 -29.90 1.04
C VAL A 427 -0.30 -29.15 0.67
N ILE A 428 -0.18 -27.87 1.05
CA ILE A 428 1.07 -27.11 0.89
C ILE A 428 2.18 -27.75 1.73
N ARG A 429 1.90 -28.12 2.98
CA ARG A 429 2.85 -28.83 3.85
C ARG A 429 3.28 -30.18 3.25
N ALA A 430 2.35 -30.99 2.76
CA ALA A 430 2.66 -32.28 2.14
C ALA A 430 3.47 -32.12 0.83
N ILE A 431 3.19 -31.09 0.02
CA ILE A 431 3.96 -30.78 -1.19
C ILE A 431 5.39 -30.32 -0.83
N LEU A 432 5.53 -29.49 0.20
CA LEU A 432 6.84 -29.03 0.69
C LEU A 432 7.65 -30.17 1.30
N GLU A 433 7.05 -31.04 2.12
CA GLU A 433 7.71 -32.22 2.69
C GLU A 433 8.14 -33.22 1.60
N THR A 434 7.30 -33.42 0.59
CA THR A 434 7.61 -34.32 -0.53
C THR A 434 8.72 -33.77 -1.41
N ASN A 435 8.72 -32.46 -1.69
CA ASN A 435 9.76 -31.81 -2.48
C ASN A 435 11.09 -31.69 -1.73
N CYS A 436 11.08 -31.41 -0.42
CA CYS A 436 12.29 -31.47 0.41
C CYS A 436 12.92 -32.88 0.41
N ARG A 437 12.12 -33.94 0.57
CA ARG A 437 12.60 -35.33 0.48
C ARG A 437 13.15 -35.66 -0.90
N LYS A 438 12.62 -35.06 -1.97
CA LYS A 438 13.05 -35.26 -3.35
C LYS A 438 14.36 -34.52 -3.66
N SER A 439 14.47 -33.25 -3.24
CA SER A 439 15.69 -32.44 -3.42
C SER A 439 16.87 -32.97 -2.61
N LEU A 440 16.65 -33.48 -1.38
CA LEU A 440 17.73 -34.13 -0.62
C LEU A 440 18.22 -35.42 -1.31
N LYS A 441 17.29 -36.21 -1.88
CA LYS A 441 17.63 -37.41 -2.65
C LYS A 441 18.38 -37.09 -3.94
N GLU A 442 18.04 -36.00 -4.63
CA GLU A 442 18.70 -35.57 -5.87
C GLU A 442 20.11 -35.01 -5.59
N VAL A 443 20.29 -34.23 -4.53
CA VAL A 443 21.62 -33.75 -4.08
C VAL A 443 22.53 -34.90 -3.67
N VAL A 444 21.99 -35.92 -2.98
CA VAL A 444 22.75 -37.11 -2.57
C VAL A 444 23.08 -38.02 -3.76
N ASN A 445 22.22 -38.08 -4.78
CA ASN A 445 22.47 -38.91 -5.97
C ASN A 445 23.37 -38.26 -7.02
N THR A 446 23.59 -36.94 -6.98
CA THR A 446 24.45 -36.22 -7.95
C THR A 446 25.91 -36.11 -7.53
N GLN A 447 26.29 -36.55 -6.33
CA GLN A 447 27.67 -36.43 -5.83
C GLN A 447 28.32 -37.81 -5.62
N SER A 448 29.02 -38.28 -6.64
CA SER A 448 29.89 -39.46 -6.56
C SER A 448 31.34 -39.06 -6.30
N ASN A 449 31.93 -39.65 -5.26
CA ASN A 449 33.35 -40.02 -5.13
C ASN A 449 34.46 -38.96 -4.95
N GLU A 450 34.25 -37.89 -4.19
CA GLU A 450 35.40 -37.16 -3.59
C GLU A 450 35.13 -36.78 -2.13
N GLU A 451 36.18 -36.78 -1.29
CA GLU A 451 36.13 -36.51 0.15
C GLU A 451 35.52 -35.12 0.43
N ILE A 452 34.35 -35.12 1.07
CA ILE A 452 33.58 -33.92 1.39
C ILE A 452 34.03 -33.38 2.76
N ASP A 453 34.35 -32.09 2.82
CA ASP A 453 34.40 -31.34 4.07
C ASP A 453 32.99 -31.27 4.68
N THR A 454 32.74 -32.25 5.53
CA THR A 454 31.43 -32.52 6.14
C THR A 454 31.08 -31.43 7.15
N GLN A 455 32.07 -30.71 7.69
CA GLN A 455 31.85 -29.65 8.69
C GLN A 455 31.26 -28.38 8.05
N SER A 456 31.79 -27.94 6.90
CA SER A 456 31.29 -26.74 6.21
C SER A 456 29.84 -26.87 5.74
N ASN A 457 29.42 -28.06 5.30
CA ASN A 457 28.04 -28.31 4.88
C ASN A 457 27.06 -28.42 6.05
N ILE A 458 27.51 -28.95 7.20
CA ILE A 458 26.69 -28.99 8.42
C ILE A 458 26.51 -27.58 8.98
N ALA A 459 27.56 -26.74 8.97
CA ALA A 459 27.46 -25.34 9.40
C ALA A 459 26.44 -24.56 8.55
N LEU A 460 26.47 -24.73 7.22
CA LEU A 460 25.52 -24.09 6.30
C LEU A 460 24.05 -24.53 6.56
N LEU A 461 23.85 -25.81 6.88
CA LEU A 461 22.53 -26.34 7.24
C LEU A 461 22.06 -25.86 8.61
N ILE A 462 22.95 -25.64 9.57
CA ILE A 462 22.56 -25.07 10.88
C ILE A 462 22.12 -23.60 10.71
N ASP A 463 22.85 -22.81 9.93
CA ASP A 463 22.50 -21.40 9.64
C ASP A 463 21.20 -21.24 8.86
N LEU A 464 20.89 -22.16 7.93
CA LEU A 464 19.66 -22.11 7.12
C LEU A 464 18.39 -22.42 7.92
N TYR A 465 18.48 -23.23 8.97
CA TYR A 465 17.31 -23.75 9.67
C TYR A 465 16.99 -23.05 10.99
N GLY A 466 17.90 -22.24 11.54
CA GLY A 466 17.67 -21.37 12.71
C GLY A 466 17.35 -22.08 14.04
N GLU A 467 17.02 -23.37 14.01
CA GLU A 467 16.72 -24.22 15.17
C GLU A 467 17.42 -25.57 15.00
N ALA A 468 18.58 -25.73 15.66
CA ALA A 468 19.40 -26.95 15.60
C ALA A 468 18.62 -28.22 15.99
N GLU A 469 17.63 -28.10 16.87
CA GLU A 469 16.78 -29.22 17.31
C GLU A 469 15.91 -29.79 16.19
N ALA A 470 15.38 -28.95 15.30
CA ALA A 470 14.56 -29.41 14.18
C ALA A 470 15.39 -30.21 13.17
N LEU A 471 16.63 -29.78 12.92
CA LEU A 471 17.57 -30.47 12.05
C LEU A 471 18.02 -31.82 12.67
N ILE A 472 18.35 -31.83 13.97
CA ILE A 472 18.70 -33.06 14.70
C ILE A 472 17.55 -34.07 14.64
N GLN A 473 16.32 -33.61 14.84
CA GLN A 473 15.14 -34.48 14.80
C GLN A 473 14.92 -35.07 13.40
N LEU A 474 15.06 -34.27 12.34
CA LEU A 474 14.96 -34.75 10.95
C LEU A 474 16.07 -35.77 10.63
N LEU A 475 17.31 -35.53 11.07
CA LEU A 475 18.42 -36.45 10.85
C LEU A 475 18.23 -37.78 11.59
N ARG A 476 17.62 -37.78 12.78
CA ARG A 476 17.24 -39.01 13.50
C ARG A 476 16.17 -39.79 12.75
N GLU A 477 15.13 -39.11 12.29
CA GLU A 477 14.07 -39.73 11.48
C GLU A 477 14.63 -40.35 10.19
N LEU A 478 15.58 -39.68 9.52
CA LEU A 478 16.25 -40.21 8.35
C LEU A 478 17.18 -41.38 8.66
N ALA A 479 17.85 -41.38 9.81
CA ALA A 479 18.74 -42.46 10.25
C ALA A 479 17.97 -43.75 10.60
N ASP A 480 16.79 -43.61 11.20
CA ASP A 480 15.97 -44.72 11.70
C ASP A 480 14.99 -45.31 10.67
N ASP A 481 14.69 -44.58 9.57
CA ASP A 481 13.76 -45.04 8.53
C ASP A 481 14.38 -46.10 7.61
N GLU A 482 14.01 -47.38 7.78
CA GLU A 482 14.51 -48.49 6.96
C GLU A 482 14.16 -48.38 5.47
N THR A 483 13.19 -47.56 5.10
CA THR A 483 12.82 -47.29 3.69
C THR A 483 13.80 -46.32 3.00
N VAL A 484 14.68 -45.67 3.77
CA VAL A 484 15.73 -44.77 3.28
C VAL A 484 16.97 -45.58 2.84
N PRO A 485 17.57 -45.25 1.68
CA PRO A 485 18.80 -45.87 1.22
C PRO A 485 19.91 -45.91 2.29
N ARG A 486 20.64 -47.02 2.36
CA ARG A 486 21.64 -47.27 3.42
C ARG A 486 22.72 -46.18 3.48
N ASN A 487 23.18 -45.67 2.33
CA ASN A 487 24.14 -44.57 2.26
C ASN A 487 23.59 -43.28 2.89
N THR A 488 22.32 -42.95 2.67
CA THR A 488 21.67 -41.77 3.29
C THR A 488 21.53 -41.95 4.80
N ARG A 489 21.22 -43.16 5.27
CA ARG A 489 21.20 -43.48 6.71
C ARG A 489 22.59 -43.38 7.34
N GLU A 490 23.63 -43.86 6.67
CA GLU A 490 25.02 -43.75 7.14
C GLU A 490 25.49 -42.29 7.18
N LEU A 491 25.09 -41.47 6.21
CA LEU A 491 25.38 -40.03 6.18
C LEU A 491 24.67 -39.28 7.32
N ALA A 492 23.38 -39.56 7.54
CA ALA A 492 22.60 -38.97 8.63
C ALA A 492 23.19 -39.34 10.01
N ASN A 493 23.58 -40.60 10.19
CA ASN A 493 24.27 -41.06 11.40
C ASN A 493 25.66 -40.41 11.57
N THR A 494 26.36 -40.11 10.48
CA THR A 494 27.65 -39.41 10.54
C THR A 494 27.46 -37.95 10.91
N ALA A 495 26.47 -37.26 10.31
CA ALA A 495 26.12 -35.89 10.67
C ALA A 495 25.70 -35.76 12.14
N LEU A 496 24.87 -36.69 12.64
CA LEU A 496 24.46 -36.74 14.05
C LEU A 496 25.64 -36.90 15.03
N LYS A 497 26.76 -37.50 14.60
CA LYS A 497 27.98 -37.64 15.42
C LYS A 497 28.85 -36.38 15.41
N GLU A 498 28.84 -35.62 14.33
CA GLU A 498 29.65 -34.40 14.19
C GLU A 498 28.96 -33.15 14.75
N ILE A 499 27.62 -33.11 14.79
CA ILE A 499 26.85 -31.98 15.35
C ILE A 499 27.25 -31.62 16.79
N PRO A 500 27.43 -32.57 17.73
CA PRO A 500 27.90 -32.24 19.08
C PRO A 500 29.29 -31.59 19.13
N ARG A 501 30.20 -31.97 18.20
CA ARG A 501 31.55 -31.40 18.13
C ARG A 501 31.52 -29.98 17.59
N ALA A 502 30.75 -29.74 16.53
CA ALA A 502 30.58 -28.40 15.96
C ALA A 502 29.89 -27.43 16.95
N ALA A 503 28.95 -27.93 17.76
CA ALA A 503 28.28 -27.13 18.79
C ALA A 503 29.19 -26.77 19.98
N GLU A 504 30.24 -27.56 20.25
CA GLU A 504 31.28 -27.23 21.23
C GLU A 504 32.29 -26.20 20.69
N ASP A 505 32.70 -26.30 19.43
CA ASP A 505 33.64 -25.34 18.80
C ASP A 505 33.00 -23.95 18.53
N THR A 506 31.66 -23.88 18.47
CA THR A 506 30.92 -22.63 18.27
C THR A 506 30.61 -21.90 19.59
N ARG A 507 30.77 -22.57 20.74
CA ARG A 507 30.59 -21.98 22.09
C ARG A 507 31.88 -21.42 22.64
#